data_AF-A0A832KE68-F1
#
_entry.id   AF-A0A832KE68-F1
#
_cell.length_a   1.000
_cell.length_b   1.000
_cell.length_c   1.000
_cell.angle_alpha   90.00
_cell.angle_beta   90.00
_cell.angle_gamma   90.00
#
_symmetry.space_group_name_H-M   'P 1'
#
loop_
_entity.id
_entity.type
_entity.pdbx_description
1 polymer ?
#
loop_
_entity_poly.entity_id
_entity_poly.type
_entity_poly.pdbx_seq_one_letter_code
_entity_poly.pdbx_strand_id
1 'polypeptide(L)'
;MIATIRGLQLTNFMSYKDAYIPLKPGLNLILGPNGAGKSSILLAISLVLGLSYTERGRRLSELIRWGEDEASISLIIDNTEKWGRPFKNIRGETVRVGRVLRRDGEYYYLLEDRITPKREVQAAFNSIGVDPENMLLIMHQLMVVKFSSTSAQEKLRMLEEAAGFQSYRSDLAEAEWRLKEAMVEERRILDSLNATLDAHDYWRREYEKLKRRRLLESRLRELNAEMAWSRISRREEQILKAKARLGEIDDEILKLRRSLEAAEVEALSAKSSFQEALEMMERVPPGGIQAYRRELSLKAEEWVKSEVERAVSRMGLEDALERRRVLEAQTRILEAEVEDLRREAGRLGPRPSTLRKALELASEIGAVEAELKPLKDVSDDVEEVYLSYTGTLEDLKRKAEEVASARRQLLRELEGRMREWRRVVQAYLEELNESFNAILGTVGGVGSISLRDAEDVEKAGLEISAAFGSPNPRPLDSLSQSGGERSVALVAFLLALQQKIRSPFRAIDEFDVHMDPRNREAVTRLIISSSKNMPGTQYLAITPGTLRILDEPVHILVVQKVSGLSQVEELKSGEGVEFAGGQLET
;
A
#
# COMPACT_ATOMS: atom_id res chain seq x y z
N MET A 1 29.12 49.75 -21.33
CA MET A 1 28.68 48.64 -20.45
C MET A 1 28.63 49.15 -19.02
N ILE A 2 27.63 48.77 -18.22
CA ILE A 2 27.51 49.17 -16.81
C ILE A 2 27.86 47.97 -15.92
N ALA A 3 28.66 48.20 -14.88
CA ALA A 3 29.09 47.22 -13.90
C ALA A 3 27.98 46.98 -12.87
N THR A 4 27.70 45.72 -12.55
CA THR A 4 26.70 45.33 -11.56
C THR A 4 27.08 45.83 -10.16
N ILE A 5 28.34 45.69 -9.81
CA ILE A 5 28.99 46.27 -8.63
C ILE A 5 29.98 47.31 -9.15
N ARG A 6 29.73 48.60 -8.87
CA ARG A 6 30.58 49.72 -9.32
C ARG A 6 31.75 49.99 -8.38
N GLY A 7 31.63 49.58 -7.12
CA GLY A 7 32.71 49.69 -6.16
C GLY A 7 32.39 49.07 -4.82
N LEU A 8 33.45 48.82 -4.06
CA LEU A 8 33.41 48.30 -2.69
C LEU A 8 34.13 49.28 -1.77
N GLN A 9 33.47 49.69 -0.70
CA GLN A 9 34.02 50.50 0.37
C GLN A 9 34.18 49.66 1.63
N LEU A 10 35.37 49.68 2.21
CA LEU A 10 35.74 48.93 3.40
C LEU A 10 36.22 49.88 4.49
N THR A 11 35.68 49.77 5.69
CA THR A 11 36.16 50.48 6.87
C THR A 11 36.39 49.49 8.00
N ASN A 12 37.60 49.50 8.57
CA ASN A 12 38.03 48.63 9.66
C ASN A 12 37.78 47.13 9.42
N PHE A 13 37.87 46.67 8.17
CA PHE A 13 37.63 45.29 7.79
C PHE A 13 38.95 44.53 7.58
N MET A 14 39.24 43.55 8.45
CA MET A 14 40.46 42.75 8.43
C MET A 14 41.73 43.62 8.36
N SER A 15 42.48 43.53 7.26
CA SER A 15 43.70 44.30 7.02
C SER A 15 43.45 45.69 6.40
N TYR A 16 42.21 46.02 6.02
CA TYR A 16 41.82 47.31 5.49
C TYR A 16 41.37 48.23 6.62
N LYS A 17 41.93 49.46 6.67
CA LYS A 17 41.51 50.51 7.60
C LYS A 17 40.40 51.37 6.97
N ASP A 18 40.69 51.93 5.81
CA ASP A 18 39.72 52.61 4.95
C ASP A 18 40.18 52.40 3.51
N ALA A 19 39.34 51.80 2.68
CA ALA A 19 39.69 51.47 1.31
C ALA A 19 38.47 51.56 0.40
N TYR A 20 38.66 52.17 -0.76
CA TYR A 20 37.70 52.17 -1.85
C TYR A 20 38.29 51.40 -3.04
N ILE A 21 37.54 50.42 -3.52
CA ILE A 21 37.95 49.52 -4.59
C ILE A 21 36.98 49.74 -5.75
N PRO A 22 37.39 50.44 -6.82
CA PRO A 22 36.55 50.61 -8.00
C PRO A 22 36.42 49.27 -8.73
N LEU A 23 35.23 48.94 -9.21
CA LEU A 23 34.99 47.75 -10.02
C LEU A 23 34.35 48.15 -11.35
N LYS A 24 34.91 47.63 -12.44
CA LYS A 24 34.52 47.97 -13.82
C LYS A 24 33.68 46.85 -14.44
N PRO A 25 32.92 47.14 -15.53
CA PRO A 25 32.25 46.09 -16.30
C PRO A 25 33.30 45.16 -16.94
N GLY A 26 32.94 43.90 -17.19
CA GLY A 26 33.87 42.90 -17.71
C GLY A 26 34.74 42.28 -16.62
N LEU A 27 35.98 41.91 -16.96
CA LEU A 27 36.89 41.20 -16.05
C LEU A 27 37.69 42.18 -15.18
N ASN A 28 37.52 42.02 -13.86
CA ASN A 28 38.33 42.66 -12.82
C ASN A 28 39.29 41.61 -12.26
N LEU A 29 40.59 41.84 -12.38
CA LEU A 29 41.63 40.92 -11.95
C LEU A 29 42.38 41.51 -10.76
N ILE A 30 42.35 40.81 -9.63
CA ILE A 30 43.01 41.23 -8.39
C ILE A 30 44.31 40.43 -8.24
N LEU A 31 45.43 41.14 -8.25
CA LEU A 31 46.80 40.60 -8.15
C LEU A 31 47.47 41.01 -6.84
N GLY A 32 48.51 40.29 -6.44
CA GLY A 32 49.35 40.65 -5.29
C GLY A 32 49.79 39.45 -4.45
N PRO A 33 50.76 39.61 -3.55
CA PRO A 33 51.34 38.49 -2.81
C PRO A 33 50.35 37.78 -1.87
N ASN A 34 50.68 36.54 -1.49
CA ASN A 34 49.90 35.79 -0.50
C ASN A 34 49.83 36.57 0.83
N GLY A 35 48.65 36.63 1.44
CA GLY A 35 48.44 37.37 2.68
C GLY A 35 48.32 38.90 2.54
N ALA A 36 48.30 39.44 1.32
CA ALA A 36 48.09 40.87 1.06
C ALA A 36 46.66 41.37 1.32
N GLY A 37 45.68 40.47 1.52
CA GLY A 37 44.27 40.83 1.76
C GLY A 37 43.36 40.74 0.52
N LYS A 38 43.79 40.05 -0.54
CA LYS A 38 43.02 39.89 -1.79
C LYS A 38 41.69 39.17 -1.58
N SER A 39 41.71 37.96 -1.02
CA SER A 39 40.50 37.15 -0.77
C SER A 39 39.52 37.82 0.21
N SER A 40 40.02 38.73 1.06
CA SER A 40 39.16 39.56 1.91
C SER A 40 38.23 40.46 1.10
N ILE A 41 38.60 40.86 -0.11
CA ILE A 41 37.76 41.66 -1.02
C ILE A 41 36.53 40.83 -1.45
N LEU A 42 36.74 39.60 -1.92
CA LEU A 42 35.63 38.73 -2.28
C LEU A 42 34.77 38.38 -1.08
N LEU A 43 35.40 38.07 0.07
CA LEU A 43 34.66 37.81 1.30
C LEU A 43 33.76 38.99 1.69
N ALA A 44 34.27 40.23 1.59
CA ALA A 44 33.49 41.42 1.87
C ALA A 44 32.28 41.56 0.94
N ILE A 45 32.48 41.33 -0.37
CA ILE A 45 31.38 41.31 -1.35
C ILE A 45 30.34 40.25 -0.95
N SER A 46 30.76 39.01 -0.70
CA SER A 46 29.85 37.90 -0.34
C SER A 46 29.04 38.18 0.94
N LEU A 47 29.63 38.83 1.95
CA LEU A 47 28.92 39.20 3.19
C LEU A 47 27.78 40.20 2.96
N VAL A 48 27.99 41.19 2.08
CA VAL A 48 26.94 42.15 1.69
C VAL A 48 25.88 41.48 0.82
N LEU A 49 26.27 40.53 -0.04
CA LEU A 49 25.32 39.77 -0.86
C LEU A 49 24.43 38.81 -0.04
N GLY A 50 24.83 38.45 1.19
CA GLY A 50 23.98 37.65 2.09
C GLY A 50 24.65 36.48 2.79
N LEU A 51 25.94 36.22 2.54
CA LEU A 51 26.66 35.08 3.11
C LEU A 51 26.66 35.12 4.64
N SER A 52 26.17 34.05 5.27
CA SER A 52 25.92 34.00 6.72
C SER A 52 27.14 33.60 7.54
N TYR A 53 28.07 32.85 6.94
CA TYR A 53 29.23 32.27 7.60
C TYR A 53 30.46 32.45 6.73
N THR A 54 31.63 32.48 7.38
CA THR A 54 32.90 32.46 6.64
C THR A 54 33.29 31.02 6.37
N GLU A 55 33.96 30.77 5.25
CA GLU A 55 34.44 29.44 4.88
C GLU A 55 35.43 28.83 5.87
N ARG A 56 35.95 29.65 6.80
CA ARG A 56 36.94 29.28 7.81
C ARG A 56 36.33 29.12 9.21
N GLY A 57 35.00 29.10 9.34
CA GLY A 57 34.30 28.92 10.62
C GLY A 57 34.51 30.07 11.62
N ARG A 58 35.02 31.21 11.16
CA ARG A 58 35.25 32.41 11.99
C ARG A 58 33.94 33.14 12.25
N ARG A 59 33.79 33.66 13.46
CA ARG A 59 32.69 34.60 13.80
C ARG A 59 32.85 35.87 12.96
N LEU A 60 31.74 36.50 12.55
CA LEU A 60 31.82 37.72 11.75
C LEU A 60 32.53 38.86 12.51
N SER A 61 32.47 38.88 13.84
CA SER A 61 33.23 39.82 14.67
C SER A 61 34.75 39.64 14.59
N GLU A 62 35.26 38.46 14.20
CA GLU A 62 36.69 38.23 13.97
C GLU A 62 37.19 38.81 12.64
N LEU A 63 36.28 39.29 11.79
CA LEU A 63 36.62 40.01 10.57
C LEU A 63 36.82 41.51 10.82
N ILE A 64 36.50 41.99 12.02
CA ILE A 64 36.78 43.36 12.44
C ILE A 64 38.29 43.52 12.63
N ARG A 65 38.83 44.63 12.14
CA ARG A 65 40.24 44.97 12.29
C ARG A 65 40.63 45.01 13.77
N TRP A 66 41.81 44.49 14.09
CA TRP A 66 42.30 44.46 15.47
C TRP A 66 42.39 45.87 16.07
N GLY A 67 41.81 46.05 17.26
CA GLY A 67 41.76 47.33 17.98
C GLY A 67 40.49 48.15 17.72
N GLU A 68 39.62 47.72 16.80
CA GLU A 68 38.38 48.42 16.45
C GLU A 68 37.15 47.67 16.98
N ASP A 69 36.06 48.39 17.25
CA ASP A 69 34.82 47.81 17.79
C ASP A 69 33.76 47.53 16.71
N GLU A 70 33.91 48.17 15.54
CA GLU A 70 32.99 48.07 14.40
C GLU A 70 33.75 48.03 13.07
N ALA A 71 33.26 47.24 12.13
CA ALA A 71 33.66 47.26 10.73
C ALA A 71 32.45 47.49 9.83
N SER A 72 32.61 48.26 8.76
CA SER A 72 31.56 48.49 7.78
C SER A 72 32.03 48.13 6.38
N ILE A 73 31.13 47.51 5.62
CA ILE A 73 31.35 47.05 4.25
C ILE A 73 30.21 47.61 3.43
N SER A 74 30.49 48.31 2.33
CA SER A 74 29.44 48.87 1.48
C SER A 74 29.70 48.61 0.00
N LEU A 75 28.72 48.05 -0.70
CA LEU A 75 28.72 47.89 -2.15
C LEU A 75 27.92 49.01 -2.80
N ILE A 76 28.47 49.56 -3.87
CA ILE A 76 27.76 50.46 -4.78
C ILE A 76 27.23 49.59 -5.93
N ILE A 77 25.94 49.31 -5.91
CA ILE A 77 25.27 48.41 -6.85
C ILE A 77 24.57 49.22 -7.94
N ASP A 78 24.58 48.71 -9.17
CA ASP A 78 23.74 49.23 -10.24
C ASP A 78 22.26 48.85 -10.02
N ASN A 79 21.40 49.86 -10.01
CA ASN A 79 19.96 49.71 -9.77
C ASN A 79 19.13 50.01 -11.03
N THR A 80 19.72 49.88 -12.22
CA THR A 80 19.00 50.07 -13.49
C THR A 80 18.16 48.84 -13.86
N GLU A 81 17.29 48.96 -14.87
CA GLU A 81 16.41 47.85 -15.30
C GLU A 81 17.14 46.74 -16.08
N LYS A 82 18.44 46.90 -16.36
CA LYS A 82 19.25 45.97 -17.17
C LYS A 82 19.11 44.50 -16.73
N TRP A 83 19.02 44.26 -15.42
CA TRP A 83 18.85 42.94 -14.81
C TRP A 83 17.59 42.81 -13.93
N GLY A 84 16.63 43.75 -14.06
CA GLY A 84 15.36 43.70 -13.34
C GLY A 84 15.23 44.59 -12.10
N ARG A 85 16.05 45.66 -11.97
CA ARG A 85 16.09 46.63 -10.85
C ARG A 85 16.00 45.95 -9.47
N PRO A 86 17.13 45.60 -8.82
CA PRO A 86 17.13 44.84 -7.57
C PRO A 86 16.34 45.53 -6.44
N PHE A 87 16.43 46.87 -6.33
CA PHE A 87 15.70 47.65 -5.33
C PHE A 87 14.67 48.56 -6.00
N LYS A 88 13.50 48.00 -6.28
CA LYS A 88 12.39 48.67 -6.99
C LYS A 88 11.92 49.97 -6.33
N ASN A 89 12.00 50.06 -5.01
CA ASN A 89 11.58 51.22 -4.23
C ASN A 89 12.57 52.40 -4.32
N ILE A 90 13.77 52.18 -4.86
CA ILE A 90 14.80 53.19 -5.02
C ILE A 90 14.81 53.66 -6.48
N ARG A 91 14.68 54.98 -6.68
CA ARG A 91 14.63 55.59 -8.02
C ARG A 91 16.01 55.88 -8.62
N GLY A 92 17.06 55.96 -7.81
CA GLY A 92 18.43 56.20 -8.25
C GLY A 92 18.98 55.06 -9.12
N GLU A 93 19.90 55.42 -10.02
CA GLU A 93 20.61 54.46 -10.89
C GLU A 93 21.63 53.60 -10.14
N THR A 94 22.07 54.05 -8.97
CA THR A 94 22.93 53.30 -8.07
C THR A 94 22.32 53.23 -6.69
N VAL A 95 22.67 52.17 -5.95
CA VAL A 95 22.26 51.98 -4.57
C VAL A 95 23.43 51.52 -3.72
N ARG A 96 23.59 52.11 -2.54
CA ARG A 96 24.55 51.68 -1.52
C ARG A 96 23.90 50.63 -0.62
N VAL A 97 24.43 49.42 -0.67
CA VAL A 97 24.05 48.32 0.22
C VAL A 97 25.24 48.03 1.14
N GLY A 98 25.04 48.16 2.44
CA GLY A 98 26.06 47.97 3.46
C GLY A 98 25.78 46.82 4.42
N ARG A 99 26.85 46.32 5.03
CA ARG A 99 26.83 45.35 6.13
C ARG A 99 27.73 45.90 7.23
N VAL A 100 27.19 46.03 8.43
CA VAL A 100 27.92 46.47 9.62
C VAL A 100 28.15 45.29 10.54
N LEU A 101 29.39 45.16 11.03
CA LEU A 101 29.84 44.10 11.91
C LEU A 101 30.29 44.71 13.24
N ARG A 102 29.66 44.35 14.35
CA ARG A 102 30.07 44.80 15.69
C ARG A 102 30.68 43.69 16.52
N ARG A 103 31.57 44.09 17.44
CA ARG A 103 32.29 43.17 18.31
C ARG A 103 31.40 42.46 19.32
N ASP A 104 30.29 43.09 19.71
CA ASP A 104 29.23 42.53 20.56
C ASP A 104 28.43 41.41 19.90
N GLY A 105 28.58 41.20 18.59
CA GLY A 105 27.86 40.19 17.81
C GLY A 105 26.61 40.71 17.08
N GLU A 106 26.30 42.01 17.19
CA GLU A 106 25.22 42.62 16.41
C GLU A 106 25.65 42.88 14.97
N TYR A 107 24.90 42.32 14.02
CA TYR A 107 25.18 42.44 12.59
C TYR A 107 23.93 42.85 11.81
N TYR A 108 23.94 44.05 11.23
CA TYR A 108 22.79 44.58 10.49
C TYR A 108 23.17 45.05 9.09
N TYR A 109 22.18 45.06 8.19
CA TYR A 109 22.35 45.60 6.84
C TYR A 109 21.92 47.06 6.81
N LEU A 110 22.56 47.84 5.94
CA LEU A 110 22.19 49.20 5.62
C LEU A 110 21.81 49.28 4.14
N LEU A 111 20.73 49.99 3.83
CA LEU A 111 20.33 50.33 2.46
C LEU A 111 20.14 51.84 2.41
N GLU A 112 21.00 52.56 1.69
CA GLU A 112 21.04 54.04 1.73
C GLU A 112 21.00 54.57 3.18
N ASP A 113 21.91 54.05 4.01
CA ASP A 113 22.05 54.38 5.43
C ASP A 113 20.87 54.01 6.36
N ARG A 114 19.90 53.24 5.86
CA ARG A 114 18.77 52.73 6.68
C ARG A 114 18.93 51.27 7.05
N ILE A 115 18.71 50.94 8.32
CA ILE A 115 18.73 49.55 8.80
C ILE A 115 17.66 48.74 8.07
N THR A 116 18.09 47.69 7.38
CA THR A 116 17.25 46.87 6.52
C THR A 116 17.35 45.40 6.93
N PRO A 117 16.24 44.64 6.98
CA PRO A 117 16.30 43.21 7.27
C PRO A 117 17.09 42.44 6.20
N LYS A 118 17.88 41.46 6.63
CA LYS A 118 18.65 40.58 5.73
C LYS A 118 17.81 39.97 4.60
N ARG A 119 16.60 39.52 4.93
CA ARG A 119 15.68 38.88 3.97
C ARG A 119 15.34 39.79 2.78
N GLU A 120 15.21 41.09 3.01
CA GLU A 120 14.89 42.06 1.95
C GLU A 120 16.09 42.26 1.01
N VAL A 121 17.29 42.40 1.57
CA VAL A 121 18.54 42.49 0.80
C VAL A 121 18.79 41.22 -0.01
N GLN A 122 18.62 40.04 0.59
CA GLN A 122 18.76 38.76 -0.11
C GLN A 122 17.70 38.59 -1.21
N ALA A 123 16.43 38.95 -0.95
CA ALA A 123 15.39 38.88 -1.97
C ALA A 123 15.71 39.79 -3.18
N ALA A 124 16.28 40.98 -2.94
CA ALA A 124 16.71 41.90 -3.99
C ALA A 124 17.83 41.29 -4.86
N PHE A 125 18.88 40.73 -4.25
CA PHE A 125 19.97 40.08 -5.01
C PHE A 125 19.54 38.80 -5.72
N ASN A 126 18.73 37.96 -5.07
CA ASN A 126 18.17 36.76 -5.69
C ASN A 126 17.29 37.09 -6.90
N SER A 127 16.54 38.21 -6.85
CA SER A 127 15.69 38.64 -7.97
C SER A 127 16.46 38.95 -9.26
N ILE A 128 17.75 39.28 -9.14
CA ILE A 128 18.65 39.54 -10.28
C ILE A 128 19.64 38.39 -10.53
N GLY A 129 19.47 37.24 -9.87
CA GLY A 129 20.30 36.05 -10.07
C GLY A 129 21.68 36.14 -9.39
N VAL A 130 21.82 36.89 -8.30
CA VAL A 130 23.05 36.94 -7.50
C VAL A 130 22.81 36.23 -6.17
N ASP A 131 23.45 35.08 -5.99
CA ASP A 131 23.42 34.30 -4.75
C ASP A 131 24.87 33.99 -4.32
N PRO A 132 25.33 34.48 -3.16
CA PRO A 132 26.69 34.21 -2.68
C PRO A 132 26.91 32.78 -2.18
N GLU A 133 25.84 32.00 -1.93
CA GLU A 133 25.94 30.59 -1.53
C GLU A 133 26.01 29.65 -2.74
N ASN A 134 25.63 30.14 -3.93
CA ASN A 134 25.77 29.40 -5.17
C ASN A 134 27.25 29.30 -5.59
N MET A 135 27.82 28.13 -5.37
CA MET A 135 29.22 27.77 -5.66
C MET A 135 29.63 27.97 -7.12
N LEU A 136 28.66 27.99 -8.04
CA LEU A 136 28.91 28.24 -9.45
C LEU A 136 28.99 29.73 -9.76
N LEU A 137 28.47 30.62 -8.93
CA LEU A 137 28.58 32.07 -9.10
C LEU A 137 29.81 32.64 -8.40
N ILE A 138 30.07 32.19 -7.17
CA ILE A 138 31.22 32.61 -6.38
C ILE A 138 32.07 31.37 -6.04
N MET A 139 33.13 31.18 -6.81
CA MET A 139 34.10 30.11 -6.60
C MET A 139 35.16 30.58 -5.60
N HIS A 140 35.04 30.10 -4.38
CA HIS A 140 35.98 30.37 -3.31
C HIS A 140 37.23 29.47 -3.34
N GLN A 141 38.14 29.68 -2.38
CA GLN A 141 39.38 28.94 -2.22
C GLN A 141 39.12 27.42 -2.06
N LEU A 142 39.93 26.57 -2.69
CA LEU A 142 39.83 25.09 -2.68
C LEU A 142 38.52 24.51 -3.26
N MET A 143 37.64 25.33 -3.86
CA MET A 143 36.37 24.86 -4.41
C MET A 143 36.54 23.84 -5.53
N VAL A 144 37.56 23.98 -6.36
CA VAL A 144 37.89 22.99 -7.41
C VAL A 144 38.21 21.62 -6.80
N VAL A 145 38.93 21.60 -5.67
CA VAL A 145 39.27 20.37 -4.95
C VAL A 145 38.01 19.74 -4.33
N LYS A 146 37.16 20.56 -3.70
CA LYS A 146 35.88 20.13 -3.11
C LYS A 146 34.94 19.55 -4.17
N PHE A 147 34.81 20.22 -5.31
CA PHE A 147 34.00 19.74 -6.43
C PHE A 147 34.56 18.43 -7.00
N SER A 148 35.88 18.29 -7.09
CA SER A 148 36.55 17.05 -7.49
C SER A 148 36.14 15.86 -6.60
N SER A 149 36.06 16.06 -5.28
CA SER A 149 35.65 15.04 -4.30
C SER A 149 34.13 14.85 -4.16
N THR A 150 33.33 15.66 -4.85
CA THR A 150 31.87 15.55 -4.79
C THR A 150 31.39 14.33 -5.59
N SER A 151 30.37 13.63 -5.07
CA SER A 151 29.82 12.44 -5.72
C SER A 151 29.18 12.78 -7.07
N ALA A 152 29.07 11.80 -7.97
CA ALA A 152 28.45 11.99 -9.27
C ALA A 152 26.98 12.45 -9.13
N GLN A 153 26.24 11.91 -8.16
CA GLN A 153 24.85 12.28 -7.87
C GLN A 153 24.74 13.74 -7.45
N GLU A 154 25.62 14.18 -6.55
CA GLU A 154 25.59 15.55 -6.04
C GLU A 154 26.03 16.56 -7.11
N LYS A 155 27.00 16.21 -7.96
CA LYS A 155 27.36 17.00 -9.15
C LYS A 155 26.17 17.17 -10.11
N LEU A 156 25.36 16.12 -10.29
CA LEU A 156 24.14 16.20 -11.09
C LEU A 156 23.09 17.10 -10.42
N ARG A 157 22.89 17.00 -9.10
CA ARG A 157 21.98 17.88 -8.36
C ARG A 157 22.36 19.35 -8.49
N MET A 158 23.64 19.67 -8.34
CA MET A 158 24.16 21.03 -8.53
C MET A 158 23.90 21.54 -9.96
N LEU A 159 24.06 20.68 -10.98
CA LEU A 159 23.76 21.02 -12.37
C LEU A 159 22.27 21.24 -12.60
N GLU A 160 21.41 20.38 -12.06
CA GLU A 160 19.95 20.53 -12.14
C GLU A 160 19.49 21.81 -11.44
N GLU A 161 20.12 22.19 -10.33
CA GLU A 161 19.84 23.45 -9.63
C GLU A 161 20.22 24.65 -10.49
N ALA A 162 21.43 24.62 -11.06
CA ALA A 162 21.93 25.66 -11.96
C ALA A 162 21.07 25.84 -13.21
N ALA A 163 20.55 24.73 -13.75
CA ALA A 163 19.73 24.72 -14.96
C ALA A 163 18.23 24.96 -14.68
N GLY A 164 17.80 24.92 -13.41
CA GLY A 164 16.40 25.07 -13.01
C GLY A 164 15.54 23.82 -13.20
N PHE A 165 16.15 22.63 -13.20
CA PHE A 165 15.47 21.34 -13.40
C PHE A 165 15.06 20.62 -12.11
N GLN A 166 15.20 21.27 -10.95
CA GLN A 166 14.87 20.67 -9.65
C GLN A 166 13.43 20.13 -9.56
N SER A 167 12.48 20.79 -10.24
CA SER A 167 11.07 20.37 -10.27
C SER A 167 10.89 18.96 -10.85
N TYR A 168 11.66 18.59 -11.88
CA TYR A 168 11.54 17.25 -12.48
C TYR A 168 11.89 16.15 -11.49
N ARG A 169 12.92 16.38 -10.67
CA ARG A 169 13.36 15.41 -9.66
C ARG A 169 12.35 15.30 -8.52
N SER A 170 11.81 16.42 -8.05
CA SER A 170 10.73 16.39 -7.05
C SER A 170 9.48 15.71 -7.58
N ASP A 171 9.11 15.96 -8.84
CA ASP A 171 7.93 15.37 -9.48
C ASP A 171 8.10 13.85 -9.67
N LEU A 172 9.32 13.39 -9.96
CA LEU A 172 9.65 11.97 -10.03
C LEU A 172 9.58 11.31 -8.66
N ALA A 173 10.19 11.92 -7.63
CA ALA A 173 10.15 11.39 -6.27
C ALA A 173 8.72 11.28 -5.73
N GLU A 174 7.86 12.27 -6.02
CA GLU A 174 6.44 12.21 -5.64
C GLU A 174 5.70 11.07 -6.37
N ALA A 175 5.93 10.90 -7.68
CA ALA A 175 5.32 9.83 -8.45
C ALA A 175 5.77 8.43 -7.97
N GLU A 176 7.05 8.25 -7.66
CA GLU A 176 7.58 7.01 -7.07
C GLU A 176 6.94 6.71 -5.71
N TRP A 177 6.80 7.73 -4.87
CA TRP A 177 6.16 7.58 -3.56
C TRP A 177 4.70 7.15 -3.69
N ARG A 178 3.91 7.81 -4.56
CA ARG A 178 2.50 7.43 -4.83
C ARG A 178 2.40 5.99 -5.35
N LEU A 179 3.29 5.58 -6.25
CA LEU A 179 3.33 4.20 -6.75
C LEU A 179 3.62 3.21 -5.62
N LYS A 180 4.57 3.52 -4.75
CA LYS A 180 4.94 2.67 -3.60
C LYS A 180 3.77 2.51 -2.62
N GLU A 181 3.03 3.57 -2.32
CA GLU A 181 1.82 3.50 -1.50
C GLU A 181 0.75 2.60 -2.14
N ALA A 182 0.48 2.78 -3.43
CA ALA A 182 -0.49 1.95 -4.15
C ALA A 182 -0.09 0.46 -4.15
N MET A 183 1.21 0.15 -4.25
CA MET A 183 1.70 -1.24 -4.17
C MET A 183 1.54 -1.86 -2.78
N VAL A 184 1.70 -1.07 -1.71
CA VAL A 184 1.46 -1.54 -0.33
C VAL A 184 -0.02 -1.84 -0.12
N GLU A 185 -0.90 -0.96 -0.58
CA GLU A 185 -2.35 -1.17 -0.49
C GLU A 185 -2.82 -2.36 -1.33
N GLU A 186 -2.32 -2.51 -2.57
CA GLU A 186 -2.61 -3.67 -3.42
C GLU A 186 -2.27 -4.98 -2.69
N ARG A 187 -1.08 -5.06 -2.09
CA ARG A 187 -0.65 -6.24 -1.31
C ARG A 187 -1.60 -6.52 -0.16
N ARG A 188 -1.98 -5.51 0.62
CA ARG A 188 -2.90 -5.67 1.75
C ARG A 188 -4.26 -6.20 1.31
N ILE A 189 -4.80 -5.69 0.20
CA ILE A 189 -6.07 -6.16 -0.36
C ILE A 189 -5.95 -7.61 -0.85
N LEU A 190 -4.86 -7.96 -1.53
CA LEU A 190 -4.60 -9.32 -2.00
C LEU A 190 -4.48 -10.32 -0.84
N ASP A 191 -3.80 -9.94 0.25
CA ASP A 191 -3.70 -10.77 1.45
C ASP A 191 -5.08 -10.98 2.10
N SER A 192 -5.88 -9.91 2.21
CA SER A 192 -7.26 -9.99 2.71
C SER A 192 -8.15 -10.84 1.79
N LEU A 193 -7.96 -10.76 0.48
CA LEU A 193 -8.70 -11.53 -0.52
C LEU A 193 -8.40 -13.02 -0.36
N ASN A 194 -7.13 -13.39 -0.22
CA ASN A 194 -6.71 -14.78 -0.01
C ASN A 194 -7.29 -15.35 1.30
N ALA A 195 -7.21 -14.61 2.41
CA ALA A 195 -7.79 -15.04 3.67
C ALA A 195 -9.32 -15.22 3.57
N THR A 196 -10.00 -14.33 2.83
CA THR A 196 -11.45 -14.41 2.61
C THR A 196 -11.82 -15.57 1.69
N LEU A 197 -10.99 -15.88 0.69
CA LEU A 197 -11.15 -17.06 -0.18
C LEU A 197 -11.09 -18.36 0.64
N ASP A 198 -10.10 -18.50 1.52
CA ASP A 198 -9.96 -19.69 2.38
C ASP A 198 -11.18 -19.85 3.31
N ALA A 199 -11.63 -18.75 3.93
CA ALA A 199 -12.82 -18.75 4.76
C ALA A 199 -14.08 -19.07 3.96
N HIS A 200 -14.24 -18.50 2.76
CA HIS A 200 -15.35 -18.78 1.87
C HIS A 200 -15.39 -20.26 1.47
N ASP A 201 -14.26 -20.88 1.14
CA ASP A 201 -14.20 -22.30 0.76
C ASP A 201 -14.43 -23.25 1.95
N TYR A 202 -14.09 -22.83 3.17
CA TYR A 202 -14.52 -23.51 4.38
C TYR A 202 -16.06 -23.46 4.52
N TRP A 203 -16.65 -22.26 4.50
CA TRP A 203 -18.09 -22.10 4.67
C TRP A 203 -18.91 -22.71 3.53
N ARG A 204 -18.38 -22.75 2.30
CA ARG A 204 -19.01 -23.47 1.18
C ARG A 204 -19.21 -24.94 1.51
N ARG A 205 -18.18 -25.60 2.06
CA ARG A 205 -18.24 -27.01 2.44
C ARG A 205 -19.22 -27.26 3.58
N GLU A 206 -19.25 -26.37 4.58
CA GLU A 206 -20.26 -26.45 5.65
C GLU A 206 -21.68 -26.23 5.12
N TYR A 207 -21.86 -25.32 4.15
CA TYR A 207 -23.16 -25.07 3.53
C TYR A 207 -23.66 -26.27 2.71
N GLU A 208 -22.77 -26.97 2.01
CA GLU A 208 -23.10 -28.23 1.33
C GLU A 208 -23.54 -29.32 2.32
N LYS A 209 -22.88 -29.41 3.48
CA LYS A 209 -23.32 -30.32 4.56
C LYS A 209 -24.70 -29.94 5.09
N LEU A 210 -24.99 -28.65 5.29
CA LEU A 210 -26.29 -28.16 5.72
C LEU A 210 -27.39 -28.54 4.71
N LYS A 211 -27.15 -28.36 3.41
CA LYS A 211 -28.08 -28.79 2.35
C LYS A 211 -28.36 -30.28 2.42
N ARG A 212 -27.30 -31.09 2.59
CA ARG A 212 -27.44 -32.55 2.72
C ARG A 212 -28.22 -32.93 3.98
N ARG A 213 -27.97 -32.26 5.11
CA ARG A 213 -28.73 -32.45 6.36
C ARG A 213 -30.22 -32.20 6.13
N ARG A 214 -30.58 -31.04 5.60
CA ARG A 214 -31.99 -30.67 5.33
C ARG A 214 -32.69 -31.67 4.39
N LEU A 215 -31.99 -32.16 3.37
CA LEU A 215 -32.50 -33.19 2.47
C LEU A 215 -32.78 -34.51 3.20
N LEU A 216 -31.81 -35.00 3.99
CA LEU A 216 -31.96 -36.24 4.74
C LEU A 216 -33.02 -36.13 5.84
N GLU A 217 -33.15 -34.98 6.51
CA GLU A 217 -34.22 -34.72 7.48
C GLU A 217 -35.61 -34.75 6.83
N SER A 218 -35.74 -34.17 5.63
CA SER A 218 -36.97 -34.29 4.84
C SER A 218 -37.28 -35.75 4.53
N ARG A 219 -36.27 -36.50 4.05
CA ARG A 219 -36.43 -37.92 3.71
C ARG A 219 -36.78 -38.77 4.93
N LEU A 220 -36.16 -38.50 6.09
CA LEU A 220 -36.43 -39.20 7.33
C LEU A 220 -37.87 -38.95 7.80
N ARG A 221 -38.39 -37.72 7.67
CA ARG A 221 -39.80 -37.40 7.95
C ARG A 221 -40.75 -38.21 7.06
N GLU A 222 -40.48 -38.28 5.75
CA GLU A 222 -41.27 -39.08 4.81
C GLU A 222 -41.27 -40.58 5.17
N LEU A 223 -40.09 -41.15 5.43
CA LEU A 223 -39.95 -42.56 5.79
C LEU A 223 -40.62 -42.90 7.12
N ASN A 224 -40.55 -42.01 8.11
CA ASN A 224 -41.24 -42.18 9.39
C ASN A 224 -42.76 -42.12 9.24
N ALA A 225 -43.28 -41.23 8.39
CA ALA A 225 -44.70 -41.22 8.05
C ALA A 225 -45.12 -42.53 7.37
N GLU A 226 -44.36 -43.00 6.37
CA GLU A 226 -44.63 -44.27 5.68
C GLU A 226 -44.56 -45.47 6.64
N MET A 227 -43.59 -45.51 7.55
CA MET A 227 -43.47 -46.53 8.60
C MET A 227 -44.71 -46.56 9.50
N ALA A 228 -45.20 -45.39 9.95
CA ALA A 228 -46.39 -45.30 10.76
C ALA A 228 -47.62 -45.87 10.02
N TRP A 229 -47.79 -45.51 8.75
CA TRP A 229 -48.87 -46.04 7.91
C TRP A 229 -48.74 -47.54 7.62
N SER A 230 -47.54 -48.08 7.45
CA SER A 230 -47.30 -49.53 7.29
C SER A 230 -47.68 -50.32 8.56
N ARG A 231 -47.35 -49.79 9.75
CA ARG A 231 -47.77 -50.37 11.04
C ARG A 231 -49.29 -50.37 11.19
N ILE A 232 -49.96 -49.27 10.84
CA ILE A 232 -51.43 -49.17 10.82
C ILE A 232 -52.03 -50.23 9.89
N SER A 233 -51.51 -50.35 8.67
CA SER A 233 -52.02 -51.33 7.69
C SER A 233 -51.93 -52.78 8.19
N ARG A 234 -50.88 -53.14 8.94
CA ARG A 234 -50.79 -54.48 9.57
C ARG A 234 -51.85 -54.70 10.65
N ARG A 235 -52.14 -53.67 11.47
CA ARG A 235 -53.20 -53.74 12.49
C ARG A 235 -54.59 -53.79 11.85
N GLU A 236 -54.81 -53.03 10.78
CA GLU A 236 -56.05 -53.11 9.97
C GLU A 236 -56.28 -54.52 9.44
N GLU A 237 -55.24 -55.20 8.95
CA GLU A 237 -55.33 -56.60 8.50
C GLU A 237 -55.67 -57.56 9.66
N GLN A 238 -55.12 -57.34 10.87
CA GLN A 238 -55.45 -58.12 12.06
C GLN A 238 -56.91 -57.93 12.48
N ILE A 239 -57.42 -56.69 12.47
CA ILE A 239 -58.83 -56.37 12.74
C ILE A 239 -59.72 -57.08 11.73
N LEU A 240 -59.35 -57.07 10.44
CA LEU A 240 -60.11 -57.75 9.39
C LEU A 240 -60.19 -59.26 9.64
N LYS A 241 -59.07 -59.90 10.02
CA LYS A 241 -59.03 -61.32 10.39
C LYS A 241 -59.85 -61.62 11.65
N ALA A 242 -59.79 -60.75 12.66
CA ALA A 242 -60.58 -60.90 13.88
C ALA A 242 -62.09 -60.78 13.60
N LYS A 243 -62.50 -59.82 12.76
CA LYS A 243 -63.89 -59.68 12.30
C LYS A 243 -64.38 -60.89 11.51
N ALA A 244 -63.55 -61.47 10.65
CA ALA A 244 -63.89 -62.70 9.94
C ALA A 244 -64.16 -63.86 10.92
N ARG A 245 -63.29 -64.04 11.93
CA ARG A 245 -63.46 -65.04 12.98
C ARG A 245 -64.70 -64.79 13.86
N LEU A 246 -65.04 -63.53 14.14
CA LEU A 246 -66.29 -63.19 14.82
C LEU A 246 -67.50 -63.69 14.02
N GLY A 247 -67.48 -63.49 12.68
CA GLY A 247 -68.51 -64.03 11.80
C GLY A 247 -68.61 -65.56 11.85
N GLU A 248 -67.48 -66.27 11.86
CA GLU A 248 -67.47 -67.74 12.00
C GLU A 248 -68.07 -68.21 13.34
N ILE A 249 -67.77 -67.50 14.44
CA ILE A 249 -68.33 -67.80 15.77
C ILE A 249 -69.83 -67.46 15.83
N ASP A 250 -70.28 -66.37 15.18
CA ASP A 250 -71.71 -66.04 15.11
C ASP A 250 -72.49 -67.13 14.35
N ASP A 251 -71.92 -67.69 13.28
CA ASP A 251 -72.48 -68.84 12.57
C ASP A 251 -72.49 -70.13 13.44
N GLU A 252 -71.44 -70.36 14.24
CA GLU A 252 -71.38 -71.45 15.23
C GLU A 252 -72.48 -71.30 16.29
N ILE A 253 -72.64 -70.09 16.85
CA ILE A 253 -73.67 -69.75 17.84
C ILE A 253 -75.07 -69.99 17.25
N LEU A 254 -75.31 -69.62 15.99
CA LEU A 254 -76.60 -69.87 15.32
C LEU A 254 -76.90 -71.38 15.22
N LYS A 255 -75.91 -72.21 14.89
CA LYS A 255 -76.06 -73.67 14.84
C LYS A 255 -76.30 -74.27 16.23
N LEU A 256 -75.53 -73.83 17.23
CA LEU A 256 -75.66 -74.29 18.62
C LEU A 256 -77.00 -73.89 19.24
N ARG A 257 -77.52 -72.70 18.93
CA ARG A 257 -78.88 -72.28 19.33
C ARG A 257 -79.94 -73.22 18.78
N ARG A 258 -79.89 -73.54 17.48
CA ARG A 258 -80.83 -74.50 16.86
C ARG A 258 -80.70 -75.91 17.48
N SER A 259 -79.47 -76.36 17.75
CA SER A 259 -79.21 -77.64 18.40
C SER A 259 -79.77 -77.68 19.83
N LEU A 260 -79.59 -76.60 20.59
CA LEU A 260 -80.14 -76.47 21.94
C LEU A 260 -81.66 -76.47 21.90
N GLU A 261 -82.29 -75.67 21.03
CA GLU A 261 -83.75 -75.67 20.85
C GLU A 261 -84.28 -77.08 20.56
N ALA A 262 -83.63 -77.82 19.67
CA ALA A 262 -84.00 -79.21 19.36
C ALA A 262 -83.85 -80.14 20.59
N ALA A 263 -82.73 -80.06 21.30
CA ALA A 263 -82.47 -80.85 22.52
C ALA A 263 -83.43 -80.47 23.66
N GLU A 264 -83.87 -79.21 23.75
CA GLU A 264 -84.88 -78.77 24.72
C GLU A 264 -86.26 -79.35 24.42
N VAL A 265 -86.66 -79.38 23.16
CA VAL A 265 -87.91 -80.04 22.72
C VAL A 265 -87.87 -81.54 23.01
N GLU A 266 -86.75 -82.20 22.70
CA GLU A 266 -86.58 -83.64 22.92
C GLU A 266 -86.57 -83.99 24.42
N ALA A 267 -85.86 -83.21 25.24
CA ALA A 267 -85.84 -83.39 26.70
C ALA A 267 -87.23 -83.17 27.32
N LEU A 268 -87.98 -82.17 26.84
CA LEU A 268 -89.35 -81.92 27.30
C LEU A 268 -90.27 -83.10 26.93
N SER A 269 -90.16 -83.61 25.70
CA SER A 269 -90.92 -84.77 25.23
C SER A 269 -90.59 -86.03 26.02
N ALA A 270 -89.31 -86.35 26.20
CA ALA A 270 -88.84 -87.51 26.96
C ALA A 270 -89.26 -87.43 28.43
N LYS A 271 -89.23 -86.23 29.03
CA LYS A 271 -89.75 -85.97 30.38
C LYS A 271 -91.25 -86.25 30.48
N SER A 272 -92.06 -85.77 29.52
CA SER A 272 -93.51 -86.05 29.48
C SER A 272 -93.78 -87.55 29.36
N SER A 273 -93.10 -88.25 28.45
CA SER A 273 -93.23 -89.70 28.30
C SER A 273 -92.80 -90.49 29.54
N PHE A 274 -91.76 -90.04 30.25
CA PHE A 274 -91.36 -90.63 31.52
C PHE A 274 -92.41 -90.42 32.62
N GLN A 275 -92.99 -89.22 32.70
CA GLN A 275 -94.07 -88.90 33.66
C GLN A 275 -95.32 -89.74 33.39
N GLU A 276 -95.74 -89.88 32.13
CA GLU A 276 -96.86 -90.74 31.73
C GLU A 276 -96.60 -92.21 32.13
N ALA A 277 -95.41 -92.74 31.87
CA ALA A 277 -95.03 -94.10 32.27
C ALA A 277 -95.02 -94.29 33.80
N LEU A 278 -94.62 -93.26 34.56
CA LEU A 278 -94.65 -93.26 36.02
C LEU A 278 -96.08 -93.30 36.57
N GLU A 279 -96.98 -92.46 36.02
CA GLU A 279 -98.40 -92.44 36.38
C GLU A 279 -99.12 -93.75 36.03
N MET A 280 -98.76 -94.39 34.91
CA MET A 280 -99.28 -95.70 34.54
C MET A 280 -98.84 -96.77 35.54
N MET A 281 -97.58 -96.75 36.00
CA MET A 281 -97.05 -97.70 36.98
C MET A 281 -97.75 -97.62 38.35
N GLU A 282 -98.11 -96.43 38.82
CA GLU A 282 -98.86 -96.24 40.08
C GLU A 282 -100.25 -96.89 40.06
N ARG A 283 -100.78 -97.23 38.88
CA ARG A 283 -102.12 -97.81 38.67
C ARG A 283 -102.13 -99.33 38.44
N VAL A 284 -100.99 -100.03 38.57
CA VAL A 284 -100.85 -101.47 38.20
C VAL A 284 -101.01 -102.44 39.39
N PRO A 285 -101.79 -103.54 39.29
CA PRO A 285 -101.89 -104.60 40.30
C PRO A 285 -100.67 -105.56 40.36
N PRO A 286 -100.46 -106.35 41.45
CA PRO A 286 -99.18 -106.98 41.81
C PRO A 286 -98.53 -107.93 40.78
N GLY A 287 -99.27 -108.44 39.80
CA GLY A 287 -98.80 -109.44 38.83
C GLY A 287 -98.06 -108.91 37.60
N GLY A 288 -98.10 -107.60 37.32
CA GLY A 288 -97.54 -106.98 36.09
C GLY A 288 -96.31 -106.08 36.29
N ILE A 289 -95.82 -105.98 37.53
CA ILE A 289 -94.84 -104.96 37.96
C ILE A 289 -93.50 -105.05 37.21
N GLN A 290 -93.05 -106.23 36.79
CA GLN A 290 -91.74 -106.41 36.14
C GLN A 290 -91.64 -105.79 34.74
N ALA A 291 -92.70 -105.86 33.92
CA ALA A 291 -92.70 -105.31 32.56
C ALA A 291 -92.71 -103.77 32.59
N TYR A 292 -93.57 -103.17 33.42
CA TYR A 292 -93.64 -101.72 33.61
C TYR A 292 -92.38 -101.14 34.24
N ARG A 293 -91.71 -101.86 35.15
CA ARG A 293 -90.43 -101.42 35.71
C ARG A 293 -89.33 -101.33 34.65
N ARG A 294 -89.35 -102.23 33.65
CA ARG A 294 -88.41 -102.20 32.51
C ARG A 294 -88.71 -101.03 31.58
N GLU A 295 -89.98 -100.78 31.28
CA GLU A 295 -90.41 -99.64 30.47
C GLU A 295 -90.09 -98.29 31.14
N LEU A 296 -90.35 -98.17 32.44
CA LEU A 296 -89.96 -97.00 33.24
C LEU A 296 -88.45 -96.77 33.23
N SER A 297 -87.64 -97.84 33.35
CA SER A 297 -86.18 -97.75 33.27
C SER A 297 -85.72 -97.25 31.90
N LEU A 298 -86.31 -97.73 30.82
CA LEU A 298 -86.00 -97.28 29.46
C LEU A 298 -86.37 -95.80 29.26
N LYS A 299 -87.55 -95.38 29.75
CA LYS A 299 -87.97 -93.97 29.71
C LYS A 299 -87.11 -93.07 30.60
N ALA A 300 -86.65 -93.56 31.75
CA ALA A 300 -85.70 -92.85 32.59
C ALA A 300 -84.34 -92.66 31.88
N GLU A 301 -83.83 -93.70 31.22
CA GLU A 301 -82.60 -93.63 30.44
C GLU A 301 -82.73 -92.67 29.24
N GLU A 302 -83.84 -92.71 28.51
CA GLU A 302 -84.15 -91.76 27.42
C GLU A 302 -84.19 -90.31 27.93
N TRP A 303 -84.87 -90.06 29.06
CA TRP A 303 -84.92 -88.72 29.65
C TRP A 303 -83.55 -88.25 30.13
N VAL A 304 -82.80 -89.07 30.87
CA VAL A 304 -81.44 -88.72 31.32
C VAL A 304 -80.53 -88.43 30.13
N LYS A 305 -80.59 -89.22 29.07
CA LYS A 305 -79.82 -88.99 27.84
C LYS A 305 -80.17 -87.64 27.20
N SER A 306 -81.47 -87.35 27.05
CA SER A 306 -81.92 -86.07 26.48
C SER A 306 -81.54 -84.85 27.34
N GLU A 307 -81.53 -84.98 28.66
CA GLU A 307 -81.11 -83.90 29.57
C GLU A 307 -79.58 -83.68 29.52
N VAL A 308 -78.80 -84.75 29.35
CA VAL A 308 -77.35 -84.66 29.10
C VAL A 308 -77.07 -83.96 27.77
N GLU A 309 -77.77 -84.33 26.69
CA GLU A 309 -77.61 -83.68 25.37
C GLU A 309 -78.01 -82.19 25.41
N ARG A 310 -79.07 -81.86 26.15
CA ARG A 310 -79.46 -80.48 26.43
C ARG A 310 -78.39 -79.72 27.21
N ALA A 311 -77.85 -80.30 28.27
CA ALA A 311 -76.79 -79.68 29.08
C ALA A 311 -75.51 -79.45 28.26
N VAL A 312 -75.10 -80.42 27.44
CA VAL A 312 -73.96 -80.31 26.53
C VAL A 312 -74.18 -79.20 25.50
N SER A 313 -75.37 -79.13 24.89
CA SER A 313 -75.72 -78.08 23.92
C SER A 313 -75.73 -76.68 24.57
N ARG A 314 -76.22 -76.58 25.81
CA ARG A 314 -76.21 -75.33 26.58
C ARG A 314 -74.78 -74.89 26.89
N MET A 315 -73.95 -75.79 27.40
CA MET A 315 -72.54 -75.50 27.69
C MET A 315 -71.77 -75.09 26.43
N GLY A 316 -72.00 -75.77 25.30
CA GLY A 316 -71.40 -75.40 24.02
C GLY A 316 -71.79 -73.99 23.56
N LEU A 317 -73.06 -73.62 23.72
CA LEU A 317 -73.55 -72.27 23.40
C LEU A 317 -72.93 -71.21 24.34
N GLU A 318 -72.86 -71.47 25.64
CA GLU A 318 -72.24 -70.57 26.63
C GLU A 318 -70.75 -70.34 26.33
N ASP A 319 -70.01 -71.40 26.01
CA ASP A 319 -68.61 -71.34 25.60
C ASP A 319 -68.41 -70.51 24.32
N ALA A 320 -69.23 -70.74 23.29
CA ALA A 320 -69.16 -69.97 22.04
C ALA A 320 -69.50 -68.48 22.26
N LEU A 321 -70.48 -68.17 23.12
CA LEU A 321 -70.83 -66.79 23.49
C LEU A 321 -69.68 -66.10 24.23
N GLU A 322 -68.99 -66.80 25.13
CA GLU A 322 -67.86 -66.25 25.85
C GLU A 322 -66.65 -66.04 24.92
N ARG A 323 -66.33 -67.02 24.06
CA ARG A 323 -65.32 -66.87 23.00
C ARG A 323 -65.60 -65.65 22.12
N ARG A 324 -66.87 -65.43 21.73
CA ARG A 324 -67.27 -64.24 20.97
C ARG A 324 -67.03 -62.95 21.74
N ARG A 325 -67.47 -62.87 23.00
CA ARG A 325 -67.29 -61.68 23.85
C ARG A 325 -65.83 -61.30 24.00
N VAL A 326 -64.96 -62.29 24.27
CA VAL A 326 -63.51 -62.07 24.40
C VAL A 326 -62.92 -61.53 23.10
N LEU A 327 -63.25 -62.16 21.96
CA LEU A 327 -62.74 -61.72 20.66
C LEU A 327 -63.28 -60.35 20.25
N GLU A 328 -64.53 -60.03 20.57
CA GLU A 328 -65.15 -58.73 20.31
C GLU A 328 -64.45 -57.63 21.13
N ALA A 329 -64.20 -57.87 22.42
CA ALA A 329 -63.45 -56.94 23.27
C ALA A 329 -62.03 -56.71 22.74
N GLN A 330 -61.32 -57.77 22.35
CA GLN A 330 -60.00 -57.66 21.71
C GLN A 330 -60.03 -56.85 20.41
N THR A 331 -61.06 -57.06 19.59
CA THR A 331 -61.24 -56.34 18.32
C THR A 331 -61.48 -54.85 18.57
N ARG A 332 -62.33 -54.48 19.54
CA ARG A 332 -62.58 -53.08 19.92
C ARG A 332 -61.33 -52.37 20.43
N ILE A 333 -60.52 -53.06 21.23
CA ILE A 333 -59.23 -52.53 21.71
C ILE A 333 -58.32 -52.23 20.52
N LEU A 334 -58.17 -53.18 19.59
CA LEU A 334 -57.35 -53.00 18.39
C LEU A 334 -57.86 -51.86 17.49
N GLU A 335 -59.17 -51.69 17.35
CA GLU A 335 -59.77 -50.58 16.60
C GLU A 335 -59.45 -49.23 17.22
N ALA A 336 -59.59 -49.10 18.54
CA ALA A 336 -59.23 -47.88 19.26
C ALA A 336 -57.74 -47.55 19.11
N GLU A 337 -56.85 -48.54 19.24
CA GLU A 337 -55.41 -48.37 19.01
C GLU A 337 -55.10 -47.88 17.59
N VAL A 338 -55.79 -48.42 16.57
CA VAL A 338 -55.60 -47.99 15.18
C VAL A 338 -56.05 -46.54 14.95
N GLU A 339 -57.13 -46.12 15.59
CA GLU A 339 -57.63 -44.75 15.47
C GLU A 339 -56.67 -43.73 16.11
N ASP A 340 -56.08 -44.08 17.25
CA ASP A 340 -55.02 -43.30 17.88
C ASP A 340 -53.78 -43.21 16.99
N LEU A 341 -53.30 -44.36 16.48
CA LEU A 341 -52.16 -44.42 15.58
C LEU A 341 -52.39 -43.64 14.28
N ARG A 342 -53.62 -43.64 13.73
CA ARG A 342 -53.97 -42.85 12.54
C ARG A 342 -53.88 -41.35 12.81
N ARG A 343 -54.31 -40.89 13.98
CA ARG A 343 -54.16 -39.48 14.37
C ARG A 343 -52.69 -39.08 14.47
N GLU A 344 -51.85 -39.94 15.05
CA GLU A 344 -50.41 -39.71 15.14
C GLU A 344 -49.73 -39.74 13.76
N ALA A 345 -50.02 -40.73 12.92
CA ALA A 345 -49.48 -40.85 11.57
C ALA A 345 -49.88 -39.68 10.68
N GLY A 346 -51.13 -39.19 10.80
CA GLY A 346 -51.60 -38.02 10.06
C GLY A 346 -50.84 -36.73 10.39
N ARG A 347 -50.28 -36.60 11.60
CA ARG A 347 -49.40 -35.48 11.95
C ARG A 347 -48.02 -35.57 11.27
N LEU A 348 -47.57 -36.80 10.96
CA LEU A 348 -46.29 -37.04 10.28
C LEU A 348 -46.42 -36.89 8.76
N GLY A 349 -47.57 -37.22 8.18
CA GLY A 349 -47.84 -37.04 6.76
C GLY A 349 -49.05 -37.82 6.23
N PRO A 350 -49.45 -37.59 4.97
CA PRO A 350 -50.56 -38.29 4.34
C PRO A 350 -50.24 -39.77 4.13
N ARG A 351 -51.29 -40.61 4.03
CA ARG A 351 -51.15 -42.05 3.73
C ARG A 351 -50.60 -42.25 2.31
N PRO A 352 -49.46 -42.94 2.14
CA PRO A 352 -48.92 -43.27 0.82
C PRO A 352 -49.85 -44.19 0.02
N SER A 353 -49.80 -44.08 -1.31
CA SER A 353 -50.58 -44.94 -2.22
C SER A 353 -50.13 -46.40 -2.20
N THR A 354 -48.83 -46.64 -1.97
CA THR A 354 -48.24 -47.97 -1.82
C THR A 354 -47.45 -48.03 -0.52
N LEU A 355 -47.67 -49.07 0.28
CA LEU A 355 -46.96 -49.27 1.55
C LEU A 355 -45.92 -50.37 1.41
N ARG A 356 -44.65 -50.01 1.63
CA ARG A 356 -43.56 -50.98 1.71
C ARG A 356 -43.60 -51.75 3.03
N LYS A 357 -42.84 -52.84 3.10
CA LYS A 357 -42.77 -53.66 4.31
C LYS A 357 -42.02 -52.87 5.39
N ALA A 358 -42.51 -52.94 6.63
CA ALA A 358 -41.87 -52.31 7.78
C ALA A 358 -40.38 -52.69 7.96
N LEU A 359 -39.95 -53.88 7.55
CA LEU A 359 -38.54 -54.27 7.63
C LEU A 359 -37.65 -53.47 6.66
N GLU A 360 -38.11 -53.26 5.43
CA GLU A 360 -37.41 -52.47 4.40
C GLU A 360 -37.31 -51.01 4.84
N LEU A 361 -38.43 -50.44 5.32
CA LEU A 361 -38.48 -49.08 5.85
C LEU A 361 -37.57 -48.88 7.08
N ALA A 362 -37.51 -49.86 7.98
CA ALA A 362 -36.62 -49.78 9.15
C ALA A 362 -35.15 -49.76 8.74
N SER A 363 -34.78 -50.55 7.72
CA SER A 363 -33.43 -50.54 7.17
C SER A 363 -33.08 -49.20 6.52
N GLU A 364 -34.00 -48.62 5.74
CA GLU A 364 -33.79 -47.31 5.11
C GLU A 364 -33.72 -46.18 6.14
N ILE A 365 -34.60 -46.17 7.13
CA ILE A 365 -34.57 -45.21 8.24
C ILE A 365 -33.22 -45.29 8.95
N GLY A 366 -32.77 -46.50 9.31
CA GLY A 366 -31.48 -46.70 9.97
C GLY A 366 -30.29 -46.22 9.12
N ALA A 367 -30.34 -46.42 7.79
CA ALA A 367 -29.32 -45.92 6.87
C ALA A 367 -29.31 -44.38 6.83
N VAL A 368 -30.47 -43.74 6.69
CA VAL A 368 -30.61 -42.27 6.66
C VAL A 368 -30.19 -41.65 8.00
N GLU A 369 -30.57 -42.25 9.13
CA GLU A 369 -30.15 -41.81 10.47
C GLU A 369 -28.63 -41.92 10.65
N ALA A 370 -28.01 -42.99 10.14
CA ALA A 370 -26.56 -43.16 10.17
C ALA A 370 -25.85 -42.07 9.33
N GLU A 371 -26.40 -41.70 8.17
CA GLU A 371 -25.89 -40.59 7.35
C GLU A 371 -26.12 -39.21 7.98
N LEU A 372 -27.19 -39.03 8.75
CA LEU A 372 -27.48 -37.78 9.47
C LEU A 372 -26.56 -37.56 10.67
N LYS A 373 -26.13 -38.64 11.34
CA LYS A 373 -25.31 -38.58 12.55
C LYS A 373 -24.07 -37.65 12.45
N PRO A 374 -23.21 -37.74 11.42
CA PRO A 374 -22.05 -36.85 11.28
C PRO A 374 -22.41 -35.39 10.91
N LEU A 375 -23.66 -35.12 10.50
CA LEU A 375 -24.10 -33.79 10.06
C LEU A 375 -24.85 -33.02 11.15
N LYS A 376 -25.10 -33.65 12.31
CA LYS A 376 -25.96 -33.11 13.38
C LYS A 376 -25.45 -31.79 13.96
N ASP A 377 -24.14 -31.59 13.99
CA ASP A 377 -23.50 -30.40 14.59
C ASP A 377 -23.41 -29.21 13.62
N VAL A 378 -23.90 -29.36 12.38
CA VAL A 378 -23.89 -28.29 11.39
C VAL A 378 -25.01 -27.28 11.70
N SER A 379 -24.61 -26.07 12.10
CA SER A 379 -25.53 -24.96 12.43
C SER A 379 -26.40 -24.54 11.23
N ASP A 380 -27.61 -24.05 11.51
CA ASP A 380 -28.49 -23.45 10.50
C ASP A 380 -28.01 -22.07 10.03
N ASP A 381 -27.19 -21.37 10.83
CA ASP A 381 -26.66 -20.04 10.51
C ASP A 381 -25.57 -20.08 9.42
N VAL A 382 -25.08 -21.27 9.06
CA VAL A 382 -24.04 -21.48 8.04
C VAL A 382 -24.41 -20.84 6.70
N GLU A 383 -25.69 -20.85 6.34
CA GLU A 383 -26.18 -20.26 5.08
C GLU A 383 -25.96 -18.73 5.06
N GLU A 384 -26.30 -18.04 6.14
CA GLU A 384 -26.11 -16.59 6.28
C GLU A 384 -24.62 -16.23 6.25
N VAL A 385 -23.80 -16.98 7.00
CA VAL A 385 -22.35 -16.77 7.04
C VAL A 385 -21.73 -16.99 5.66
N TYR A 386 -22.08 -18.06 4.96
CA TYR A 386 -21.59 -18.33 3.60
C TYR A 386 -21.95 -17.22 2.61
N LEU A 387 -23.20 -16.75 2.62
CA LEU A 387 -23.64 -15.65 1.76
C LEU A 387 -22.91 -14.34 2.07
N SER A 388 -22.67 -14.05 3.35
CA SER A 388 -21.88 -12.88 3.78
C SER A 388 -20.44 -12.92 3.27
N TYR A 389 -19.76 -14.07 3.39
CA TYR A 389 -18.41 -14.25 2.83
C TYR A 389 -18.40 -14.18 1.30
N THR A 390 -19.46 -14.65 0.63
CA THR A 390 -19.61 -14.55 -0.83
C THR A 390 -19.64 -13.08 -1.27
N GLY A 391 -20.46 -12.25 -0.64
CA GLY A 391 -20.52 -10.81 -0.93
C GLY A 391 -19.19 -10.09 -0.63
N THR A 392 -18.58 -10.39 0.51
CA THR A 392 -17.28 -9.82 0.89
C THR A 392 -16.18 -10.19 -0.12
N LEU A 393 -16.20 -11.43 -0.62
CA LEU A 393 -15.26 -11.90 -1.62
C LEU A 393 -15.40 -11.15 -2.95
N GLU A 394 -16.63 -10.93 -3.41
CA GLU A 394 -16.91 -10.16 -4.63
C GLU A 394 -16.44 -8.71 -4.50
N ASP A 395 -16.68 -8.08 -3.35
CA ASP A 395 -16.22 -6.72 -3.08
C ASP A 395 -14.70 -6.60 -3.04
N LEU A 396 -14.01 -7.56 -2.42
CA LEU A 396 -12.54 -7.59 -2.39
C LEU A 396 -11.94 -7.83 -3.77
N LYS A 397 -12.55 -8.68 -4.60
CA LYS A 397 -12.11 -8.88 -6.00
C LYS A 397 -12.20 -7.58 -6.80
N ARG A 398 -13.34 -6.87 -6.70
CA ARG A 398 -13.52 -5.58 -7.37
C ARG A 398 -12.47 -4.56 -6.92
N LYS A 399 -12.24 -4.44 -5.61
CA LYS A 399 -11.21 -3.54 -5.06
C LYS A 399 -9.80 -3.92 -5.52
N ALA A 400 -9.48 -5.21 -5.59
CA ALA A 400 -8.18 -5.67 -6.08
C ALA A 400 -7.96 -5.26 -7.55
N GLU A 401 -8.98 -5.38 -8.39
CA GLU A 401 -8.91 -4.94 -9.79
C GLU A 401 -8.75 -3.42 -9.94
N GLU A 402 -9.49 -2.65 -9.14
CA GLU A 402 -9.41 -1.18 -9.10
C GLU A 402 -7.98 -0.72 -8.73
N VAL A 403 -7.42 -1.25 -7.65
CA VAL A 403 -6.08 -0.88 -7.19
C VAL A 403 -5.00 -1.36 -8.16
N ALA A 404 -5.13 -2.56 -8.74
CA ALA A 404 -4.22 -3.03 -9.78
C ALA A 404 -4.27 -2.15 -11.05
N SER A 405 -5.45 -1.63 -11.41
CA SER A 405 -5.61 -0.66 -12.50
C SER A 405 -4.92 0.67 -12.18
N ALA A 406 -5.15 1.21 -10.99
CA ALA A 406 -4.52 2.44 -10.52
C ALA A 406 -2.99 2.33 -10.50
N ARG A 407 -2.44 1.22 -9.97
CA ARG A 407 -1.00 0.96 -10.00
C ARG A 407 -0.43 0.98 -11.42
N ARG A 408 -1.11 0.34 -12.38
CA ARG A 408 -0.68 0.35 -13.79
C ARG A 408 -0.69 1.75 -14.40
N GLN A 409 -1.62 2.62 -14.00
CA GLN A 409 -1.64 4.01 -14.44
C GLN A 409 -0.48 4.81 -13.85
N LEU A 410 -0.24 4.70 -12.54
CA LEU A 410 0.86 5.36 -11.84
C LEU A 410 2.23 4.93 -12.41
N LEU A 411 2.41 3.65 -12.72
CA LEU A 411 3.64 3.15 -13.35
C LEU A 411 3.89 3.83 -14.71
N ARG A 412 2.86 3.91 -15.57
CA ARG A 412 2.98 4.57 -16.88
C ARG A 412 3.27 6.06 -16.75
N GLU A 413 2.67 6.71 -15.76
CA GLU A 413 2.94 8.12 -15.45
C GLU A 413 4.40 8.32 -15.03
N LEU A 414 4.89 7.50 -14.09
CA LEU A 414 6.27 7.53 -13.63
C LEU A 414 7.26 7.32 -14.80
N GLU A 415 7.04 6.30 -15.63
CA GLU A 415 7.85 6.06 -16.83
C GLU A 415 7.82 7.25 -17.80
N GLY A 416 6.66 7.91 -17.94
CA GLY A 416 6.51 9.12 -18.74
C GLY A 416 7.34 10.28 -18.21
N ARG A 417 7.24 10.56 -16.90
CA ARG A 417 8.04 11.60 -16.23
C ARG A 417 9.53 11.30 -16.33
N MET A 418 9.93 10.03 -16.20
CA MET A 418 11.33 9.62 -16.25
C MET A 418 11.93 9.82 -17.64
N ARG A 419 11.17 9.49 -18.69
CA ARG A 419 11.57 9.79 -20.08
C ARG A 419 11.74 11.29 -20.32
N GLU A 420 10.83 12.10 -19.79
CA GLU A 420 10.89 13.56 -19.97
C GLU A 420 12.09 14.18 -19.25
N TRP A 421 12.32 13.80 -17.98
CA TRP A 421 13.51 14.23 -17.23
C TRP A 421 14.80 13.85 -17.98
N ARG A 422 14.93 12.60 -18.44
CA ARG A 422 16.10 12.16 -19.22
C ARG A 422 16.28 13.00 -20.48
N ARG A 423 15.20 13.26 -21.23
CA ARG A 423 15.22 14.05 -22.45
C ARG A 423 15.73 15.47 -22.19
N VAL A 424 15.22 16.13 -21.15
CA VAL A 424 15.61 17.51 -20.78
C VAL A 424 17.06 17.56 -20.32
N VAL A 425 17.47 16.65 -19.42
CA VAL A 425 18.84 16.60 -18.91
C VAL A 425 19.83 16.27 -20.03
N GLN A 426 19.54 15.29 -20.89
CA GLN A 426 20.41 14.93 -22.01
C GLN A 426 20.58 16.08 -23.00
N ALA A 427 19.51 16.75 -23.40
CA ALA A 427 19.59 17.91 -24.28
C ALA A 427 20.44 19.03 -23.66
N TYR A 428 20.30 19.29 -22.36
CA TYR A 428 21.14 20.25 -21.66
C TYR A 428 22.62 19.83 -21.60
N LEU A 429 22.89 18.54 -21.37
CA LEU A 429 24.26 18.01 -21.38
C LEU A 429 24.91 18.09 -22.76
N GLU A 430 24.16 17.94 -23.86
CA GLU A 430 24.67 18.14 -25.22
C GLU A 430 25.14 19.59 -25.41
N GLU A 431 24.31 20.58 -25.06
CA GLU A 431 24.70 21.99 -25.15
C GLU A 431 25.86 22.34 -24.21
N LEU A 432 25.91 21.73 -23.03
CA LEU A 432 27.00 21.92 -22.08
C LEU A 432 28.30 21.29 -22.59
N ASN A 433 28.23 20.15 -23.27
CA ASN A 433 29.39 19.51 -23.91
C ASN A 433 30.02 20.40 -24.99
N GLU A 434 29.20 21.07 -25.81
CA GLU A 434 29.70 22.03 -26.80
C GLU A 434 30.46 23.17 -26.13
N SER A 435 29.86 23.77 -25.09
CA SER A 435 30.45 24.87 -24.34
C SER A 435 31.74 24.43 -23.62
N PHE A 436 31.72 23.24 -23.04
CA PHE A 436 32.87 22.65 -22.35
C PHE A 436 34.04 22.39 -23.29
N ASN A 437 33.79 21.81 -24.46
CA ASN A 437 34.83 21.56 -25.46
C ASN A 437 35.34 22.84 -26.12
N ALA A 438 34.48 23.85 -26.32
CA ALA A 438 34.91 25.15 -26.83
C ALA A 438 35.90 25.84 -25.86
N ILE A 439 35.66 25.75 -24.55
CA ILE A 439 36.56 26.30 -23.52
C ILE A 439 37.82 25.43 -23.41
N LEU A 440 37.67 24.12 -23.21
CA LEU A 440 38.79 23.19 -23.00
C LEU A 440 39.72 23.09 -24.22
N GLY A 441 39.17 23.27 -25.43
CA GLY A 441 39.95 23.28 -26.68
C GLY A 441 40.95 24.43 -26.77
N THR A 442 40.71 25.57 -26.12
CA THR A 442 41.66 26.71 -26.11
C THR A 442 43.00 26.39 -25.44
N VAL A 443 43.02 25.33 -24.62
CA VAL A 443 44.20 24.82 -23.92
C VAL A 443 44.63 23.44 -24.45
N GLY A 444 44.08 23.02 -25.60
CA GLY A 444 44.44 21.77 -26.28
C GLY A 444 43.87 20.50 -25.65
N GLY A 445 42.78 20.62 -24.88
CA GLY A 445 42.08 19.48 -24.29
C GLY A 445 40.76 19.14 -25.00
N VAL A 446 40.32 17.89 -24.83
CA VAL A 446 39.02 17.38 -25.30
C VAL A 446 38.32 16.73 -24.11
N GLY A 447 37.00 16.88 -24.00
CA GLY A 447 36.26 16.34 -22.89
C GLY A 447 34.85 15.87 -23.24
N SER A 448 34.25 15.14 -22.32
CA SER A 448 32.88 14.65 -22.44
C SER A 448 32.19 14.65 -21.08
N ILE A 449 30.95 15.08 -21.06
CA ILE A 449 30.06 15.11 -19.91
C ILE A 449 28.89 14.18 -20.23
N SER A 450 28.64 13.20 -19.39
CA SER A 450 27.60 12.20 -19.60
C SER A 450 26.81 11.95 -18.33
N LEU A 451 25.59 11.45 -18.52
CA LEU A 451 24.73 10.98 -17.44
C LEU A 451 24.97 9.48 -17.23
N ARG A 452 25.29 9.09 -16.00
CA ARG A 452 25.48 7.71 -15.56
C ARG A 452 24.28 7.25 -14.74
N ASP A 453 23.95 5.96 -14.81
CA ASP A 453 22.89 5.32 -14.02
C ASP A 453 21.52 6.01 -14.18
N ALA A 454 21.25 6.52 -15.38
CA ALA A 454 20.06 7.31 -15.72
C ALA A 454 18.74 6.54 -15.59
N GLU A 455 18.77 5.24 -15.30
CA GLU A 455 17.57 4.43 -15.12
C GLU A 455 16.83 4.74 -13.81
N ASP A 456 17.54 5.28 -12.82
CA ASP A 456 17.05 5.57 -11.48
C ASP A 456 17.49 6.99 -11.11
N VAL A 457 16.53 7.89 -10.88
CA VAL A 457 16.80 9.31 -10.67
C VAL A 457 17.65 9.55 -9.41
N GLU A 458 17.54 8.71 -8.39
CA GLU A 458 18.33 8.84 -7.15
C GLU A 458 19.76 8.33 -7.31
N LYS A 459 19.97 7.33 -8.18
CA LYS A 459 21.30 6.81 -8.48
C LYS A 459 22.00 7.59 -9.59
N ALA A 460 21.25 8.28 -10.43
CA ALA A 460 21.77 9.03 -11.56
C ALA A 460 22.83 10.05 -11.14
N GLY A 461 23.92 10.09 -11.90
CA GLY A 461 25.07 10.94 -11.58
C GLY A 461 25.74 11.51 -12.82
N LEU A 462 26.45 12.63 -12.62
CA LEU A 462 27.21 13.30 -13.66
C LEU A 462 28.63 12.71 -13.73
N GLU A 463 29.01 12.22 -14.91
CA GLU A 463 30.37 11.78 -15.20
C GLU A 463 31.05 12.81 -16.11
N ILE A 464 32.24 13.28 -15.69
CA ILE A 464 33.03 14.25 -16.44
C ILE A 464 34.34 13.58 -16.81
N SER A 465 34.68 13.62 -18.08
CA SER A 465 35.90 13.06 -18.65
C SER A 465 36.67 14.11 -19.44
N ALA A 466 38.00 14.06 -19.39
CA ALA A 466 38.86 14.92 -20.19
C ALA A 466 40.15 14.22 -20.63
N ALA A 467 40.80 14.74 -21.65
CA ALA A 467 42.14 14.36 -22.07
C ALA A 467 42.88 15.56 -22.67
N PHE A 468 44.20 15.61 -22.45
CA PHE A 468 45.10 16.62 -23.02
C PHE A 468 46.11 15.93 -23.92
N GLY A 469 46.24 16.39 -25.17
CA GLY A 469 47.15 15.77 -26.14
C GLY A 469 46.78 14.35 -26.60
N SER A 470 45.60 13.85 -26.24
CA SER A 470 45.03 12.57 -26.67
C SER A 470 43.57 12.78 -27.08
N PRO A 471 43.08 12.08 -28.12
CA PRO A 471 41.69 12.20 -28.56
C PRO A 471 40.68 11.50 -27.65
N ASN A 472 41.13 10.70 -26.66
CA ASN A 472 40.26 9.86 -25.83
C ASN A 472 40.16 10.39 -24.39
N PRO A 473 39.07 11.09 -24.02
CA PRO A 473 38.79 11.54 -22.66
C PRO A 473 38.72 10.37 -21.68
N ARG A 474 39.22 10.58 -20.46
CA ARG A 474 39.07 9.63 -19.34
C ARG A 474 38.33 10.29 -18.18
N PRO A 475 37.56 9.53 -17.37
CA PRO A 475 36.91 10.05 -16.19
C PRO A 475 37.89 10.77 -15.26
N LEU A 476 37.49 11.93 -14.76
CA LEU A 476 38.26 12.79 -13.86
C LEU A 476 38.34 12.21 -12.44
N ASP A 477 38.93 11.03 -12.32
CA ASP A 477 39.15 10.32 -11.05
C ASP A 477 40.50 10.66 -10.44
N SER A 478 40.59 10.58 -9.11
CA SER A 478 41.82 10.84 -8.34
C SER A 478 42.99 9.89 -8.67
N LEU A 479 42.74 8.81 -9.41
CA LEU A 479 43.70 7.76 -9.74
C LEU A 479 44.25 7.83 -11.17
N SER A 480 43.65 8.59 -12.09
CA SER A 480 43.84 8.43 -13.54
C SER A 480 44.54 9.60 -14.27
N GLN A 481 44.73 10.75 -13.62
CA GLN A 481 45.29 11.96 -14.25
C GLN A 481 46.29 12.72 -13.36
N SER A 482 47.17 13.51 -13.98
CA SER A 482 47.98 14.52 -13.28
C SER A 482 47.06 15.53 -12.58
N GLY A 483 47.36 15.88 -11.33
CA GLY A 483 46.54 16.84 -10.55
C GLY A 483 46.34 18.20 -11.22
N GLY A 484 47.30 18.61 -12.08
CA GLY A 484 47.22 19.84 -12.87
C GLY A 484 46.20 19.78 -14.01
N GLU A 485 46.26 18.75 -14.85
CA GLU A 485 45.32 18.54 -15.97
C GLU A 485 43.88 18.39 -15.50
N ARG A 486 43.68 17.64 -14.41
CA ARG A 486 42.37 17.49 -13.77
C ARG A 486 41.80 18.83 -13.34
N SER A 487 42.63 19.70 -12.76
CA SER A 487 42.20 21.02 -12.29
C SER A 487 41.81 21.93 -13.45
N VAL A 488 42.58 21.91 -14.55
CA VAL A 488 42.25 22.65 -15.78
C VAL A 488 40.91 22.18 -16.36
N ALA A 489 40.70 20.87 -16.46
CA ALA A 489 39.45 20.29 -16.96
C ALA A 489 38.23 20.66 -16.09
N LEU A 490 38.37 20.60 -14.76
CA LEU A 490 37.30 20.99 -13.85
C LEU A 490 36.98 22.47 -13.92
N VAL A 491 37.99 23.35 -14.03
CA VAL A 491 37.76 24.79 -14.20
C VAL A 491 37.07 25.06 -15.54
N ALA A 492 37.48 24.40 -16.63
CA ALA A 492 36.78 24.50 -17.92
C ALA A 492 35.31 24.06 -17.81
N PHE A 493 35.02 22.98 -17.09
CA PHE A 493 33.65 22.51 -16.85
C PHE A 493 32.84 23.54 -16.04
N LEU A 494 33.39 24.06 -14.94
CA LEU A 494 32.72 25.05 -14.10
C LEU A 494 32.45 26.34 -14.87
N LEU A 495 33.39 26.79 -15.71
CA LEU A 495 33.20 27.94 -16.60
C LEU A 495 32.12 27.67 -17.66
N ALA A 496 32.05 26.46 -18.23
CA ALA A 496 31.00 26.09 -19.18
C ALA A 496 29.61 26.09 -18.52
N LEU A 497 29.52 25.53 -17.30
CA LEU A 497 28.28 25.50 -16.53
C LEU A 497 27.85 26.92 -16.13
N GLN A 498 28.80 27.75 -15.70
CA GLN A 498 28.60 29.16 -15.45
C GLN A 498 27.96 29.88 -16.65
N GLN A 499 28.39 29.60 -17.89
CA GLN A 499 27.82 30.26 -19.08
C GLN A 499 26.31 30.07 -19.24
N LYS A 500 25.74 29.01 -18.65
CA LYS A 500 24.30 28.73 -18.69
C LYS A 500 23.50 29.40 -17.56
N ILE A 501 24.16 29.87 -16.50
CA ILE A 501 23.51 30.54 -15.36
C ILE A 501 23.38 32.04 -15.63
N ARG A 502 22.15 32.57 -15.60
CA ARG A 502 21.91 34.01 -15.72
C ARG A 502 22.25 34.72 -14.41
N SER A 503 23.45 35.29 -14.34
CA SER A 503 23.88 36.10 -13.20
C SER A 503 24.75 37.27 -13.66
N PRO A 504 24.53 38.48 -13.13
CA PRO A 504 25.20 39.70 -13.55
C PRO A 504 26.60 39.87 -12.93
N PHE A 505 26.96 39.06 -11.94
CA PHE A 505 28.25 39.10 -11.24
C PHE A 505 28.75 37.69 -10.95
N ARG A 506 30.04 37.44 -11.22
CA ARG A 506 30.70 36.17 -10.94
C ARG A 506 32.08 36.41 -10.35
N ALA A 507 32.50 35.53 -9.46
CA ALA A 507 33.80 35.65 -8.83
C ALA A 507 34.53 34.32 -8.74
N ILE A 508 35.85 34.38 -8.83
CA ILE A 508 36.76 33.25 -8.72
C ILE A 508 37.95 33.65 -7.86
N ASP A 509 38.15 32.97 -6.74
CA ASP A 509 39.26 33.19 -5.81
C ASP A 509 40.30 32.08 -5.91
N GLU A 510 41.57 32.49 -5.87
CA GLU A 510 42.72 31.59 -5.79
C GLU A 510 42.67 30.42 -6.80
N PHE A 511 42.24 30.70 -8.04
CA PHE A 511 42.04 29.67 -9.07
C PHE A 511 43.30 28.87 -9.42
N ASP A 512 44.48 29.44 -9.16
CA ASP A 512 45.79 28.92 -9.52
C ASP A 512 46.60 28.35 -8.34
N VAL A 513 46.01 28.33 -7.14
CA VAL A 513 46.71 27.89 -5.94
C VAL A 513 46.85 26.36 -5.99
N HIS A 514 48.11 25.90 -6.03
CA HIS A 514 48.57 24.52 -6.31
C HIS A 514 48.67 24.12 -7.79
N MET A 515 48.59 25.08 -8.73
CA MET A 515 48.89 24.84 -10.15
C MET A 515 50.34 25.18 -10.48
N ASP A 516 50.96 24.34 -11.30
CA ASP A 516 52.23 24.67 -11.95
C ASP A 516 52.07 25.89 -12.89
N PRO A 517 53.17 26.55 -13.31
CA PRO A 517 53.09 27.75 -14.13
C PRO A 517 52.32 27.54 -15.45
N ARG A 518 52.44 26.35 -16.06
CA ARG A 518 51.78 26.01 -17.33
C ARG A 518 50.25 25.91 -17.19
N ASN A 519 49.76 25.19 -16.17
CA ASN A 519 48.33 25.05 -15.92
C ASN A 519 47.71 26.36 -15.43
N ARG A 520 48.47 27.16 -14.66
CA ARG A 520 48.06 28.52 -14.27
C ARG A 520 47.79 29.41 -15.47
N GLU A 521 48.73 29.45 -16.42
CA GLU A 521 48.56 30.22 -17.65
C GLU A 521 47.36 29.73 -18.46
N ALA A 522 47.19 28.40 -18.56
CA ALA A 522 46.04 27.79 -19.22
C ALA A 522 44.72 28.25 -18.59
N VAL A 523 44.56 28.15 -17.27
CA VAL A 523 43.34 28.60 -16.56
C VAL A 523 43.10 30.10 -16.70
N THR A 524 44.14 30.93 -16.63
CA THR A 524 43.99 32.38 -16.87
C THR A 524 43.41 32.65 -18.26
N ARG A 525 43.90 31.97 -19.31
CA ARG A 525 43.33 32.08 -20.66
C ARG A 525 41.87 31.61 -20.72
N LEU A 526 41.50 30.54 -19.99
CA LEU A 526 40.11 30.09 -19.89
C LEU A 526 39.19 31.15 -19.27
N ILE A 527 39.62 31.79 -18.19
CA ILE A 527 38.82 32.84 -17.51
C ILE A 527 38.66 34.06 -18.43
N ILE A 528 39.74 34.52 -19.07
CA ILE A 528 39.71 35.65 -20.00
C ILE A 528 38.78 35.35 -21.18
N SER A 529 38.95 34.20 -21.84
CA SER A 529 38.12 33.80 -22.99
C SER A 529 36.64 33.64 -22.60
N SER A 530 36.34 33.03 -21.46
CA SER A 530 34.97 32.91 -20.96
C SER A 530 34.34 34.28 -20.68
N SER A 531 35.09 35.22 -20.09
CA SER A 531 34.59 36.57 -19.81
C SER A 531 34.22 37.36 -21.06
N LYS A 532 34.92 37.14 -22.18
CA LYS A 532 34.62 37.77 -23.48
C LYS A 532 33.34 37.24 -24.10
N ASN A 533 33.09 35.94 -23.95
CA ASN A 533 31.92 35.27 -24.52
C ASN A 533 30.60 35.64 -23.79
N MET A 534 30.67 36.39 -22.70
CA MET A 534 29.51 36.82 -21.92
C MET A 534 29.44 38.35 -21.78
N PRO A 535 29.15 39.07 -22.88
CA PRO A 535 29.08 40.53 -22.86
C PRO A 535 27.95 40.99 -21.93
N GLY A 536 28.31 41.79 -20.91
CA GLY A 536 27.36 42.36 -19.96
C GLY A 536 27.37 41.74 -18.56
N THR A 537 28.09 40.64 -18.36
CA THR A 537 28.40 40.04 -17.05
C THR A 537 29.69 40.63 -16.48
N GLN A 538 29.71 40.87 -15.16
CA GLN A 538 30.91 41.32 -14.46
C GLN A 538 31.63 40.12 -13.83
N TYR A 539 32.95 40.04 -14.03
CA TYR A 539 33.80 39.01 -13.45
C TYR A 539 34.79 39.61 -12.47
N LEU A 540 35.06 38.88 -11.39
CA LEU A 540 36.12 39.14 -10.43
C LEU A 540 37.01 37.91 -10.32
N ALA A 541 38.27 38.00 -10.74
CA ALA A 541 39.24 36.91 -10.60
C ALA A 541 40.35 37.33 -9.65
N ILE A 542 40.71 36.48 -8.70
CA ILE A 542 41.77 36.75 -7.73
C ILE A 542 42.86 35.70 -7.91
N THR A 543 44.11 36.15 -8.02
CA THR A 543 45.28 35.28 -8.10
C THR A 543 46.49 35.89 -7.39
N PRO A 544 47.34 35.09 -6.73
CA PRO A 544 48.59 35.57 -6.17
C PRO A 544 49.73 35.72 -7.18
N GLY A 545 49.56 35.23 -8.41
CA GLY A 545 50.62 35.19 -9.42
C GLY A 545 50.76 36.48 -10.23
N THR A 546 51.99 36.71 -10.71
CA THR A 546 52.29 37.64 -11.80
C THR A 546 51.71 37.08 -13.10
N LEU A 547 50.92 37.86 -13.83
CA LEU A 547 50.36 37.45 -15.11
C LEU A 547 50.94 38.29 -16.25
N ARG A 548 51.41 37.63 -17.31
CA ARG A 548 51.73 38.28 -18.58
C ARG A 548 50.44 38.51 -19.34
N ILE A 549 49.78 39.64 -19.07
CA ILE A 549 48.54 40.02 -19.73
C ILE A 549 48.93 40.90 -20.91
N LEU A 550 49.08 40.29 -22.08
CA LEU A 550 49.33 41.02 -23.33
C LEU A 550 47.97 41.24 -24.02
N ASP A 551 47.69 42.51 -24.34
CA ASP A 551 46.70 42.97 -25.34
C ASP A 551 45.19 42.78 -25.05
N GLU A 552 44.78 42.61 -23.78
CA GLU A 552 43.37 42.47 -23.42
C GLU A 552 42.86 43.61 -22.52
N PRO A 553 41.66 44.19 -22.77
CA PRO A 553 41.07 45.24 -21.94
C PRO A 553 40.53 44.67 -20.62
N VAL A 554 41.45 44.28 -19.73
CA VAL A 554 41.16 43.78 -18.37
C VAL A 554 41.41 44.89 -17.36
N HIS A 555 40.53 45.01 -16.36
CA HIS A 555 40.74 45.93 -15.26
C HIS A 555 41.59 45.26 -14.18
N ILE A 556 42.79 45.79 -13.91
CA ILE A 556 43.76 45.17 -13.00
C ILE A 556 43.86 45.99 -11.72
N LEU A 557 43.68 45.32 -10.59
CA LEU A 557 43.82 45.87 -9.24
C LEU A 557 44.96 45.14 -8.53
N VAL A 558 45.96 45.85 -8.06
CA VAL A 558 47.07 45.29 -7.29
C VAL A 558 46.84 45.56 -5.81
N VAL A 559 46.92 44.50 -5.01
CA VAL A 559 46.78 44.58 -3.55
C VAL A 559 48.12 44.30 -2.91
N GLN A 560 48.60 45.25 -2.11
CA GLN A 560 49.85 45.12 -1.38
C GLN A 560 49.67 45.41 0.10
N LYS A 561 50.64 44.97 0.89
CA LYS A 561 50.66 45.23 2.33
C LYS A 561 51.70 46.30 2.64
N VAL A 562 51.24 47.51 2.92
CA VAL A 562 52.08 48.66 3.27
C VAL A 562 51.90 48.96 4.74
N SER A 563 52.97 48.89 5.53
CA SER A 563 52.93 49.14 6.98
C SER A 563 51.87 48.33 7.74
N GLY A 564 51.63 47.09 7.31
CA GLY A 564 50.61 46.20 7.90
C GLY A 564 49.18 46.44 7.44
N LEU A 565 48.94 47.45 6.59
CA LEU A 565 47.65 47.75 5.97
C LEU A 565 47.58 47.21 4.55
N SER A 566 46.41 46.69 4.16
CA SER A 566 46.14 46.39 2.76
C SER A 566 45.81 47.68 2.02
N GLN A 567 46.50 47.91 0.91
CA GLN A 567 46.25 49.01 -0.02
C GLN A 567 45.96 48.44 -1.41
N VAL A 568 45.08 49.10 -2.16
CA VAL A 568 44.67 48.69 -3.51
C VAL A 568 45.04 49.80 -4.48
N GLU A 569 45.78 49.45 -5.52
CA GLU A 569 46.17 50.35 -6.60
C GLU A 569 45.59 49.85 -7.93
N GLU A 570 45.07 50.77 -8.73
CA GLU A 570 44.57 50.48 -10.07
C GLU A 570 45.70 50.67 -11.09
N LEU A 571 45.98 49.64 -11.88
CA LEU A 571 46.99 49.73 -12.95
C LEU A 571 46.36 50.20 -14.26
N LYS A 572 47.10 51.04 -14.99
CA LYS A 572 46.69 51.53 -16.31
C LYS A 572 47.03 50.47 -17.37
N SER A 573 46.11 50.29 -18.33
CA SER A 573 46.26 49.29 -19.39
C SER A 573 47.53 49.55 -20.22
N GLY A 574 48.41 48.54 -20.34
CA GLY A 574 49.66 48.60 -21.13
C GLY A 574 50.96 48.46 -20.32
N GLU A 575 50.90 48.51 -18.98
CA GLU A 575 52.06 48.30 -18.10
C GLU A 575 52.20 46.80 -17.77
N GLY A 576 53.34 46.20 -18.13
CA GLY A 576 53.66 44.83 -17.73
C GLY A 576 53.99 44.80 -16.25
N VAL A 577 53.40 43.90 -15.48
CA VAL A 577 53.67 43.77 -14.04
C VAL A 577 54.65 42.63 -13.84
N GLU A 578 55.83 42.87 -13.30
CA GLU A 578 56.71 41.85 -12.72
C GLU A 578 56.90 42.12 -11.22
N PHE A 579 56.56 41.15 -10.38
CA PHE A 579 56.83 41.22 -8.95
C PHE A 579 58.19 40.59 -8.65
N ALA A 580 59.23 41.41 -8.48
CA ALA A 580 60.51 40.99 -7.90
C ALA A 580 60.55 41.44 -6.42
N GLY A 581 60.78 40.51 -5.49
CA GLY A 581 61.08 40.87 -4.09
C GLY A 581 59.94 41.52 -3.27
N GLY A 582 58.68 41.48 -3.73
CA GLY A 582 57.54 41.97 -2.96
C GLY A 582 57.26 43.48 -3.07
N GLN A 583 57.86 44.18 -4.04
CA GLN A 583 57.49 45.54 -4.43
C GLN A 583 57.12 45.59 -5.92
N LEU A 584 56.26 46.55 -6.28
CA LEU A 584 55.97 46.91 -7.67
C LEU A 584 57.20 47.64 -8.22
N GLU A 585 57.90 47.05 -9.19
CA GLU A 585 58.73 47.85 -10.09
C GLU A 585 57.86 48.20 -11.31
N THR A 586 57.56 49.49 -11.45
CA THR A 586 56.86 50.07 -12.62
C THR A 586 57.77 50.16 -13.83
#